data_AF-A0A2S9YRT3-F1
#
_entry.id   AF-A0A2S9YRT3-F1
#
_cell.length_a   1.000
_cell.length_b   1.000
_cell.length_c   1.000
_cell.angle_alpha   90.00
_cell.angle_beta   90.00
_cell.angle_gamma   90.00
#
_symmetry.space_group_name_H-M   'P 1'
#
loop_
_entity.id
_entity.type
_entity.pdbx_description
1 polymer ?
#
loop_
_entity_poly.entity_id
_entity_poly.type
_entity_poly.pdbx_seq_one_letter_code
_entity_poly.pdbx_strand_id
1 'polypeptide(L)'
;MRRFGLASGAIALNFGLLGGVLVALGGCGDDSGAEAGTASSAEGVSTTVPDTSSGEGNTAEQGDGDGDTGPGDGDGDGDGDPGDGDGEPIKFDMSLPDTSDQPPPDLCKVVDDMNAVGECEESAPPDAFVPELQWAFTDNAEPYSYVTPLVANFTDDDDNGEIDLCDIPDVVLVAASNPGPPSVTGHIFLLSGADGSLHFRINDPVDSSFTPALGDIDNDGLVEIVTVSPSGNLMAFEHTGELAWSTPTTWDIGESFGQDLRYSNSAALADVDNDGDVEIITANMLFDHQGALLHKFPQPSGQWGATTAADLDNDEDLEIVLGNAAYHHDGTALWTTNLASGYPQVADLDEDGLPEVILTNVNGISLIEHNGVVTYSNLRPTGVGAFGTNWLRPATIHDFDGDGFPEFATSSASQYTVYEPDATIVWTAPVNDSSGIAAGTAFDFVAAGKAQAMYADQDNMFVFDGDGNVLLQQSRKSGTLSEYPVVVDVDNDGSAEILVVSNQHNGGGDPCIQVIKDVEDRWIQARRIWNQHSYHVTNVREDGTIPQFEAPAWEGLNTFRTNAQIEGGGLCMPPPAN
;
A
#
# COMPACT_ATOMS: atom_id res chain seq x y z
N MET A 1 -0.96 -34.82 -43.42
CA MET A 1 -1.72 -34.94 -42.16
C MET A 1 -0.72 -34.93 -41.02
N ARG A 2 -0.64 -33.83 -40.27
CA ARG A 2 0.04 -33.78 -38.96
C ARG A 2 -1.04 -33.89 -37.89
N ARG A 3 -0.73 -34.51 -36.74
CA ARG A 3 -1.48 -34.33 -35.49
C ARG A 3 -0.47 -33.93 -34.43
N PHE A 4 -0.65 -32.74 -33.85
CA PHE A 4 -0.02 -32.37 -32.60
C PHE A 4 -0.75 -33.08 -31.45
N GLY A 5 -0.01 -33.40 -30.39
CA GLY A 5 -0.58 -33.68 -29.08
C GLY A 5 0.05 -32.70 -28.10
N LEU A 6 -0.78 -31.90 -27.42
CA LEU A 6 -0.32 -31.08 -26.31
C LEU A 6 -0.05 -31.98 -25.10
N ALA A 7 0.98 -31.63 -24.32
CA ALA A 7 1.21 -32.17 -23.00
C ALA A 7 1.29 -30.98 -22.03
N SER A 8 0.23 -30.75 -21.27
CA SER A 8 0.26 -29.82 -20.13
C SER A 8 1.04 -30.47 -19.00
N GLY A 9 2.13 -29.84 -18.57
CA GLY A 9 2.89 -30.24 -17.38
C GLY A 9 2.80 -29.14 -16.34
N ALA A 10 1.94 -29.30 -15.35
CA ALA A 10 1.95 -28.43 -14.17
C ALA A 10 3.15 -28.80 -13.29
N ILE A 11 3.99 -27.82 -12.95
CA ILE A 11 5.05 -27.98 -11.96
C ILE A 11 4.42 -27.71 -10.59
N ALA A 12 4.21 -28.77 -9.81
CA ALA A 12 3.76 -28.65 -8.44
C ALA A 12 4.94 -28.32 -7.51
N LEU A 13 4.79 -27.28 -6.68
CA LEU A 13 5.69 -27.02 -5.56
C LEU A 13 5.73 -28.24 -4.63
N ASN A 14 6.94 -28.70 -4.32
CA ASN A 14 7.16 -30.04 -3.78
C ASN A 14 7.19 -30.05 -2.23
N PHE A 15 6.04 -30.31 -1.60
CA PHE A 15 5.92 -30.41 -0.14
C PHE A 15 6.69 -31.62 0.41
N GLY A 16 7.84 -31.36 1.03
CA GLY A 16 8.68 -32.36 1.68
C GLY A 16 8.20 -32.75 3.08
N LEU A 17 7.34 -33.75 3.21
CA LEU A 17 7.07 -34.39 4.51
C LEU A 17 8.30 -35.20 4.98
N LEU A 18 8.88 -34.85 6.13
CA LEU A 18 9.80 -35.76 6.84
C LEU A 18 9.02 -36.91 7.48
N GLY A 19 9.41 -38.14 7.15
CA GLY A 19 8.71 -39.36 7.58
C GLY A 19 8.92 -39.71 9.05
N GLY A 20 7.80 -39.88 9.77
CA GLY A 20 7.78 -40.47 11.12
C GLY A 20 8.12 -41.96 11.14
N VAL A 21 8.72 -42.42 12.24
CA VAL A 21 9.23 -43.79 12.41
C VAL A 21 8.10 -44.83 12.50
N LEU A 22 8.25 -45.91 11.74
CA LEU A 22 7.32 -47.03 11.70
C LEU A 22 7.41 -47.91 12.97
N VAL A 23 6.29 -48.07 13.71
CA VAL A 23 6.09 -49.18 14.66
C VAL A 23 4.72 -49.81 14.39
N ALA A 24 4.72 -51.05 13.93
CA ALA A 24 3.49 -51.80 13.63
C ALA A 24 3.10 -52.73 14.79
N LEU A 25 1.80 -52.88 15.07
CA LEU A 25 1.22 -54.10 15.66
C LEU A 25 -0.34 -54.10 15.62
N GLY A 26 -0.91 -55.07 14.89
CA GLY A 26 -2.07 -55.88 15.32
C GLY A 26 -3.49 -55.30 15.40
N GLY A 27 -4.29 -55.49 14.34
CA GLY A 27 -5.30 -56.58 14.32
C GLY A 27 -6.74 -56.37 14.83
N CYS A 28 -7.68 -56.43 13.87
CA CYS A 28 -9.04 -57.02 13.93
C CYS A 28 -10.18 -56.37 14.73
N GLY A 29 -11.36 -56.23 14.08
CA GLY A 29 -12.66 -56.04 14.73
C GLY A 29 -13.77 -55.55 13.78
N ASP A 30 -14.47 -56.45 13.09
CA ASP A 30 -15.79 -56.17 12.47
C ASP A 30 -16.87 -56.05 13.57
N ASP A 31 -17.91 -55.21 13.40
CA ASP A 31 -19.28 -55.74 13.25
C ASP A 31 -20.32 -54.70 12.76
N SER A 32 -21.43 -55.27 12.31
CA SER A 32 -22.54 -54.87 11.44
C SER A 32 -23.66 -53.94 11.96
N GLY A 33 -24.39 -53.36 10.98
CA GLY A 33 -25.85 -53.12 11.00
C GLY A 33 -26.36 -51.70 11.30
N ALA A 34 -27.49 -51.19 10.80
CA ALA A 34 -28.36 -51.42 9.62
C ALA A 34 -29.68 -50.63 9.85
N GLU A 35 -30.23 -50.02 8.78
CA GLU A 35 -31.66 -49.67 8.56
C GLU A 35 -32.34 -48.48 9.31
N ALA A 36 -32.63 -47.44 8.50
CA ALA A 36 -33.96 -46.89 8.18
C ALA A 36 -34.80 -46.07 9.19
N GLY A 37 -35.36 -44.95 8.71
CA GLY A 37 -36.39 -44.16 9.39
C GLY A 37 -36.72 -42.81 8.72
N THR A 38 -37.48 -42.81 7.63
CA THR A 38 -38.03 -41.58 7.02
C THR A 38 -39.36 -41.16 7.67
N ALA A 39 -39.56 -39.85 7.90
CA ALA A 39 -40.86 -39.18 7.72
C ALA A 39 -40.75 -37.65 7.85
N SER A 40 -41.43 -36.94 6.96
CA SER A 40 -41.68 -35.50 7.02
C SER A 40 -43.00 -35.19 7.73
N SER A 41 -43.12 -33.99 8.28
CA SER A 41 -44.34 -33.17 8.12
C SER A 41 -44.12 -31.75 8.66
N ALA A 42 -44.64 -30.76 7.94
CA ALA A 42 -44.72 -29.37 8.40
C ALA A 42 -46.06 -29.12 9.10
N GLU A 43 -46.06 -28.27 10.12
CA GLU A 43 -47.25 -27.55 10.56
C GLU A 43 -46.88 -26.08 10.79
N GLY A 44 -47.75 -25.19 10.34
CA GLY A 44 -47.83 -23.83 10.87
C GLY A 44 -49.30 -23.55 11.18
N VAL A 45 -49.57 -22.67 12.15
CA VAL A 45 -50.84 -21.94 12.26
C VAL A 45 -50.65 -20.68 13.10
N SER A 46 -51.29 -19.61 12.63
CA SER A 46 -51.38 -18.28 13.24
C SER A 46 -52.15 -18.26 14.58
N THR A 47 -51.89 -17.30 15.47
CA THR A 47 -52.98 -16.50 16.09
C THR A 47 -52.53 -15.17 16.75
N THR A 48 -53.07 -14.07 16.21
CA THR A 48 -53.65 -12.87 16.88
C THR A 48 -52.86 -11.91 17.79
N VAL A 49 -53.01 -10.64 17.41
CA VAL A 49 -52.74 -9.34 18.07
C VAL A 49 -53.61 -9.13 19.34
N PRO A 50 -53.25 -8.19 20.23
CA PRO A 50 -54.16 -7.05 20.47
C PRO A 50 -53.49 -5.67 20.35
N ASP A 51 -54.32 -4.69 19.99
CA ASP A 51 -54.01 -3.31 19.62
C ASP A 51 -54.43 -2.35 20.74
N THR A 52 -53.64 -1.28 20.98
CA THR A 52 -54.09 -0.08 21.70
C THR A 52 -53.37 1.17 21.18
N SER A 53 -54.14 2.13 20.67
CA SER A 53 -53.69 3.42 20.15
C SER A 53 -54.06 4.60 21.05
N SER A 54 -53.17 5.60 21.12
CA SER A 54 -53.38 7.05 21.37
C SER A 54 -52.03 7.67 21.77
N GLY A 55 -51.66 8.92 21.41
CA GLY A 55 -52.31 9.95 20.60
C GLY A 55 -51.84 11.35 21.05
N GLU A 56 -51.57 12.26 20.10
CA GLU A 56 -51.16 13.68 20.32
C GLU A 56 -49.74 13.89 20.92
N GLY A 57 -48.98 14.96 20.61
CA GLY A 57 -49.20 16.03 19.62
C GLY A 57 -48.27 17.25 19.78
N ASN A 58 -47.36 17.43 18.81
CA ASN A 58 -46.86 18.69 18.22
C ASN A 58 -46.09 19.81 19.01
N THR A 59 -45.29 20.52 18.20
CA THR A 59 -44.82 21.93 18.27
C THR A 59 -43.61 22.37 19.11
N ALA A 60 -42.78 23.19 18.45
CA ALA A 60 -41.60 23.91 18.93
C ALA A 60 -41.91 25.39 19.24
N GLU A 61 -40.97 26.12 19.83
CA GLU A 61 -40.96 27.60 19.76
C GLU A 61 -39.53 28.20 19.90
N GLN A 62 -39.30 29.31 19.21
CA GLN A 62 -38.09 30.16 19.28
C GLN A 62 -38.24 31.27 20.34
N GLY A 63 -37.18 32.02 20.64
CA GLY A 63 -37.30 33.29 21.37
C GLY A 63 -36.00 34.11 21.50
N ASP A 64 -35.94 35.25 20.81
CA ASP A 64 -34.93 36.31 20.97
C ASP A 64 -35.36 37.37 22.03
N GLY A 65 -34.44 38.26 22.48
CA GLY A 65 -34.86 39.48 23.21
C GLY A 65 -33.81 40.31 24.00
N ASP A 66 -33.16 41.26 23.32
CA ASP A 66 -32.79 42.66 23.67
C ASP A 66 -32.50 43.16 25.13
N GLY A 67 -31.32 43.78 25.31
CA GLY A 67 -31.14 45.24 25.50
C GLY A 67 -31.20 45.93 26.90
N ASP A 68 -30.26 46.85 27.19
CA ASP A 68 -30.46 48.07 28.02
C ASP A 68 -29.37 49.17 27.80
N THR A 69 -29.57 50.40 28.33
CA THR A 69 -28.79 51.64 28.08
C THR A 69 -28.66 52.56 29.31
N GLY A 70 -27.61 53.40 29.42
CA GLY A 70 -27.65 54.59 30.32
C GLY A 70 -26.29 55.28 30.69
N PRO A 71 -26.26 56.61 31.00
CA PRO A 71 -25.04 57.45 30.81
C PRO A 71 -24.66 58.47 31.95
N GLY A 72 -23.63 59.31 31.70
CA GLY A 72 -23.27 60.56 32.45
C GLY A 72 -21.88 60.54 33.13
N ASP A 73 -21.06 61.60 33.30
CA ASP A 73 -21.13 63.07 33.03
C ASP A 73 -19.70 63.70 32.92
N GLY A 74 -19.58 65.01 32.60
CA GLY A 74 -18.35 65.80 32.32
C GLY A 74 -17.44 66.20 33.52
N ASP A 75 -16.58 67.24 33.49
CA ASP A 75 -16.37 68.42 32.59
C ASP A 75 -14.90 68.95 32.73
N GLY A 76 -14.42 69.91 31.89
CA GLY A 76 -13.20 70.69 32.23
C GLY A 76 -12.42 71.45 31.13
N ASP A 77 -12.53 72.78 31.11
CA ASP A 77 -12.02 73.77 30.13
C ASP A 77 -10.49 74.13 30.13
N GLY A 78 -9.99 74.66 28.99
CA GLY A 78 -8.87 75.65 28.88
C GLY A 78 -7.41 75.14 28.81
N ASP A 79 -6.42 75.72 28.11
CA ASP A 79 -6.30 76.97 27.31
C ASP A 79 -5.14 76.89 26.26
N GLY A 80 -5.30 77.46 25.05
CA GLY A 80 -4.27 78.31 24.38
C GLY A 80 -3.07 77.75 23.56
N ASP A 81 -3.26 77.61 22.23
CA ASP A 81 -2.39 78.13 21.11
C ASP A 81 -0.95 77.55 20.88
N PRO A 82 -0.38 77.63 19.65
CA PRO A 82 -0.78 76.95 18.41
C PRO A 82 0.37 76.12 17.77
N GLY A 83 0.05 75.24 16.81
CA GLY A 83 1.05 74.75 15.85
C GLY A 83 0.74 73.38 15.24
N ASP A 84 0.56 73.36 13.91
CA ASP A 84 0.85 72.30 12.94
C ASP A 84 0.45 70.84 13.24
N GLY A 85 -0.33 70.25 12.32
CA GLY A 85 -0.10 68.87 11.90
C GLY A 85 -1.21 67.86 12.23
N ASP A 86 -2.19 67.78 11.33
CA ASP A 86 -2.98 66.60 10.95
C ASP A 86 -2.67 65.25 11.65
N GLY A 87 -3.30 65.04 12.81
CA GLY A 87 -3.49 63.73 13.43
C GLY A 87 -4.79 63.06 12.98
N GLU A 88 -4.76 62.35 11.86
CA GLU A 88 -5.77 61.33 11.52
C GLU A 88 -5.82 60.25 12.61
N PRO A 89 -6.96 59.56 12.82
CA PRO A 89 -7.09 58.56 13.88
C PRO A 89 -6.11 57.40 13.68
N ILE A 90 -5.60 56.86 14.78
CA ILE A 90 -4.73 55.67 14.78
C ILE A 90 -5.51 54.50 14.17
N LYS A 91 -5.28 54.26 12.89
CA LYS A 91 -5.58 52.98 12.26
C LYS A 91 -4.58 51.99 12.83
N PHE A 92 -5.08 50.88 13.37
CA PHE A 92 -4.26 49.69 13.49
C PHE A 92 -4.02 49.19 12.07
N ASP A 93 -2.92 49.65 11.48
CA ASP A 93 -2.38 49.11 10.26
C ASP A 93 -1.73 47.76 10.61
N MET A 94 -2.58 46.74 10.79
CA MET A 94 -2.14 45.39 10.49
C MET A 94 -2.12 45.30 8.97
N SER A 95 -0.96 45.60 8.40
CA SER A 95 -0.60 45.07 7.10
C SER A 95 -0.78 43.55 7.18
N LEU A 96 -1.83 43.04 6.53
CA LEU A 96 -1.83 41.64 6.11
C LEU A 96 -0.51 41.43 5.34
N PRO A 97 0.22 40.31 5.56
CA PRO A 97 1.37 40.00 4.73
C PRO A 97 0.96 40.07 3.27
N ASP A 98 1.75 40.75 2.44
CA ASP A 98 1.48 40.84 1.01
C ASP A 98 1.77 39.45 0.41
N THR A 99 0.72 38.65 0.19
CA THR A 99 0.87 37.25 -0.22
C THR A 99 1.40 37.10 -1.66
N SER A 100 1.69 38.21 -2.35
CA SER A 100 2.34 38.23 -3.65
C SER A 100 3.88 38.33 -3.60
N ASP A 101 4.49 38.41 -2.41
CA ASP A 101 5.95 38.56 -2.23
C ASP A 101 6.64 37.26 -1.71
N GLN A 102 5.94 36.13 -1.68
CA GLN A 102 6.57 34.81 -1.58
C GLN A 102 7.34 34.53 -2.89
N PRO A 103 8.61 34.11 -2.85
CA PRO A 103 9.25 33.55 -4.04
C PRO A 103 8.44 32.33 -4.52
N PRO A 104 8.43 32.02 -5.83
CA PRO A 104 7.82 30.78 -6.31
C PRO A 104 8.44 29.58 -5.57
N PRO A 105 7.65 28.55 -5.23
CA PRO A 105 8.17 27.37 -4.56
C PRO A 105 9.24 26.69 -5.43
N ASP A 106 10.21 26.08 -4.77
CA ASP A 106 11.28 25.35 -5.46
C ASP A 106 10.76 23.98 -5.85
N LEU A 107 10.50 23.76 -7.15
CA LEU A 107 9.90 22.53 -7.67
C LEU A 107 10.83 21.31 -7.49
N CYS A 108 12.12 21.55 -7.26
CA CYS A 108 13.11 20.53 -6.98
C CYS A 108 13.06 20.02 -5.53
N LYS A 109 12.32 20.69 -4.62
CA LYS A 109 12.25 20.32 -3.19
C LYS A 109 10.82 20.07 -2.72
N VAL A 110 10.67 19.17 -1.74
CA VAL A 110 9.45 19.08 -0.93
C VAL A 110 9.33 20.35 -0.08
N VAL A 111 8.13 20.94 -0.01
CA VAL A 111 7.86 22.20 0.72
C VAL A 111 6.67 22.02 1.64
N ASP A 112 6.83 22.35 2.93
CA ASP A 112 5.85 22.07 3.99
C ASP A 112 5.39 20.59 3.95
N ASP A 113 4.12 20.29 4.17
CA ASP A 113 3.55 18.94 4.00
C ASP A 113 3.17 18.61 2.55
N MET A 114 3.65 19.40 1.57
CA MET A 114 3.36 19.18 0.16
C MET A 114 4.30 18.16 -0.46
N ASN A 115 3.81 16.93 -0.62
CA ASN A 115 4.56 15.80 -1.17
C ASN A 115 4.93 15.89 -2.66
N ALA A 116 4.49 16.91 -3.39
CA ALA A 116 4.90 17.25 -4.75
C ALA A 116 4.48 18.70 -5.08
N VAL A 117 5.04 19.29 -6.14
CA VAL A 117 4.59 20.59 -6.67
C VAL A 117 4.37 20.50 -8.19
N GLY A 118 3.16 20.13 -8.59
CA GLY A 118 2.69 20.18 -9.99
C GLY A 118 1.75 21.35 -10.29
N GLU A 119 1.61 21.70 -11.57
CA GLU A 119 0.65 22.70 -12.08
C GLU A 119 -0.74 22.04 -12.23
N CYS A 120 -1.77 22.52 -11.53
CA CYS A 120 -3.11 21.89 -11.51
C CYS A 120 -3.95 21.99 -12.82
N GLU A 121 -3.35 22.05 -14.02
CA GLU A 121 -4.09 22.41 -15.25
C GLU A 121 -4.16 21.34 -16.36
N GLU A 122 -3.36 20.27 -16.34
CA GLU A 122 -3.48 19.21 -17.36
C GLU A 122 -4.63 18.23 -17.02
N SER A 123 -5.15 17.61 -18.08
CA SER A 123 -6.07 16.49 -17.97
C SER A 123 -5.87 15.58 -19.17
N ALA A 124 -5.49 14.34 -18.89
CA ALA A 124 -5.33 13.30 -19.88
C ALA A 124 -6.60 13.19 -20.76
N PRO A 125 -6.49 13.21 -22.10
CA PRO A 125 -7.66 13.03 -22.95
C PRO A 125 -8.24 11.61 -22.76
N PRO A 126 -9.56 11.39 -22.92
CA PRO A 126 -10.17 10.06 -22.71
C PRO A 126 -9.69 8.92 -23.62
N ASP A 127 -8.80 9.20 -24.59
CA ASP A 127 -8.08 8.23 -25.42
C ASP A 127 -6.56 8.17 -25.12
N ALA A 128 -6.13 8.71 -23.97
CA ALA A 128 -4.81 8.54 -23.34
C ALA A 128 -4.60 7.14 -22.76
N PHE A 129 -4.84 6.11 -23.56
CA PHE A 129 -4.56 4.73 -23.15
C PHE A 129 -4.06 3.89 -24.33
N VAL A 130 -2.89 4.28 -24.85
CA VAL A 130 -2.18 3.59 -25.92
C VAL A 130 -0.80 3.15 -25.39
N PRO A 131 -0.76 2.09 -24.56
CA PRO A 131 0.45 1.68 -23.87
C PRO A 131 1.52 1.07 -24.78
N GLU A 132 2.79 1.40 -24.54
CA GLU A 132 3.94 0.75 -25.15
C GLU A 132 5.08 0.47 -24.15
N LEU A 133 5.97 -0.46 -24.50
CA LEU A 133 7.17 -0.77 -23.71
C LEU A 133 8.23 0.30 -23.93
N GLN A 134 8.50 1.12 -22.92
CA GLN A 134 9.52 2.17 -22.93
C GLN A 134 10.92 1.55 -22.85
N TRP A 135 11.19 0.81 -21.76
CA TRP A 135 12.43 0.06 -21.58
C TRP A 135 12.22 -1.24 -20.80
N ALA A 136 13.25 -2.08 -20.76
CA ALA A 136 13.27 -3.32 -20.01
C ALA A 136 14.69 -3.73 -19.65
N PHE A 137 14.89 -4.26 -18.44
CA PHE A 137 16.21 -4.70 -17.95
C PHE A 137 16.20 -6.21 -17.63
N THR A 138 17.35 -6.86 -17.82
CA THR A 138 17.61 -8.27 -17.44
C THR A 138 19.11 -8.48 -17.30
N ASP A 139 19.59 -8.81 -16.10
CA ASP A 139 20.97 -9.23 -15.93
C ASP A 139 21.21 -10.65 -16.49
N ASN A 140 22.43 -10.93 -16.95
CA ASN A 140 22.79 -12.21 -17.55
C ASN A 140 23.02 -13.34 -16.53
N ALA A 141 23.36 -13.00 -15.28
CA ALA A 141 23.56 -13.96 -14.20
C ALA A 141 22.31 -14.08 -13.31
N GLU A 142 21.58 -12.98 -13.13
CA GLU A 142 20.44 -12.84 -12.22
C GLU A 142 19.20 -12.28 -12.97
N PRO A 143 18.60 -13.04 -13.91
CA PRO A 143 17.59 -12.54 -14.84
C PRO A 143 16.15 -12.50 -14.29
N TYR A 144 15.93 -12.70 -12.99
CA TYR A 144 14.60 -12.98 -12.43
C TYR A 144 14.36 -12.29 -11.07
N SER A 145 13.14 -11.78 -10.84
CA SER A 145 12.70 -11.22 -9.55
C SER A 145 11.35 -11.77 -9.07
N TYR A 146 11.18 -11.87 -7.75
CA TYR A 146 9.96 -12.30 -7.05
C TYR A 146 9.38 -11.22 -6.12
N VAL A 147 9.92 -9.99 -6.17
CA VAL A 147 9.53 -8.91 -5.26
C VAL A 147 9.13 -7.67 -6.04
N THR A 148 8.29 -6.83 -5.44
CA THR A 148 7.87 -5.55 -6.01
C THR A 148 9.11 -4.67 -6.26
N PRO A 149 9.29 -4.09 -7.45
CA PRO A 149 10.35 -3.11 -7.68
C PRO A 149 9.99 -1.81 -6.95
N LEU A 150 10.99 -1.10 -6.44
CA LEU A 150 10.81 0.12 -5.65
C LEU A 150 11.51 1.29 -6.36
N VAL A 151 11.05 2.51 -6.12
CA VAL A 151 11.52 3.71 -6.81
C VAL A 151 11.69 4.87 -5.83
N ALA A 152 12.83 5.57 -5.92
CA ALA A 152 13.16 6.84 -5.27
C ALA A 152 14.40 7.43 -5.96
N ASN A 153 14.83 8.65 -5.63
CA ASN A 153 16.00 9.27 -6.25
C ASN A 153 17.28 8.87 -5.51
N PHE A 154 18.27 8.32 -6.21
CA PHE A 154 19.57 7.92 -5.64
C PHE A 154 20.77 8.62 -6.32
N THR A 155 20.57 9.25 -7.48
CA THR A 155 21.62 9.99 -8.21
C THR A 155 21.32 11.47 -8.46
N ASP A 156 22.41 12.23 -8.53
CA ASP A 156 22.51 13.63 -8.98
C ASP A 156 22.74 13.57 -10.51
N ASP A 157 21.65 13.68 -11.27
CA ASP A 157 21.61 13.51 -12.72
C ASP A 157 21.84 14.83 -13.49
N ASP A 158 21.64 15.98 -12.82
CA ASP A 158 21.90 17.30 -13.41
C ASP A 158 23.28 17.91 -13.06
N ASP A 159 24.11 17.20 -12.27
CA ASP A 159 25.43 17.58 -11.74
C ASP A 159 25.37 18.83 -10.81
N ASN A 160 24.26 19.10 -10.10
CA ASN A 160 24.14 20.25 -9.19
C ASN A 160 24.79 20.04 -7.81
N GLY A 161 24.94 18.79 -7.36
CA GLY A 161 25.55 18.42 -6.08
C GLY A 161 24.58 18.10 -4.94
N GLU A 162 23.27 18.02 -5.23
CA GLU A 162 22.20 17.58 -4.36
C GLU A 162 21.45 16.41 -5.06
N ILE A 163 20.72 15.58 -4.33
CA ILE A 163 19.83 14.56 -4.89
C ILE A 163 18.41 14.98 -4.51
N ASP A 164 17.56 15.32 -5.48
CA ASP A 164 16.27 15.92 -5.23
C ASP A 164 15.23 15.68 -6.35
N LEU A 165 14.07 16.34 -6.27
CA LEU A 165 12.93 16.10 -7.16
C LEU A 165 13.17 16.53 -8.62
N CYS A 166 14.27 17.19 -8.94
CA CYS A 166 14.66 17.51 -10.31
C CYS A 166 15.59 16.46 -10.95
N ASP A 167 16.10 15.50 -10.16
CA ASP A 167 16.80 14.31 -10.66
C ASP A 167 15.84 13.26 -11.22
N ILE A 168 16.41 12.21 -11.83
CA ILE A 168 15.64 11.15 -12.46
C ILE A 168 15.47 10.00 -11.45
N PRO A 169 14.24 9.54 -11.16
CA PRO A 169 14.03 8.44 -10.22
C PRO A 169 14.77 7.16 -10.60
N ASP A 170 15.37 6.51 -9.61
CA ASP A 170 16.06 5.24 -9.76
C ASP A 170 15.17 4.07 -9.36
N VAL A 171 15.28 2.97 -10.11
CA VAL A 171 14.57 1.72 -9.82
C VAL A 171 15.48 0.77 -9.06
N VAL A 172 15.10 0.45 -7.82
CA VAL A 172 15.71 -0.55 -6.96
C VAL A 172 15.12 -1.93 -7.29
N LEU A 173 15.90 -2.74 -8.01
CA LEU A 173 15.53 -4.10 -8.42
C LEU A 173 16.32 -5.16 -7.65
N VAL A 174 15.65 -5.96 -6.83
CA VAL A 174 16.22 -7.21 -6.30
C VAL A 174 16.05 -8.33 -7.33
N ALA A 175 17.16 -8.90 -7.80
CA ALA A 175 17.13 -10.00 -8.78
C ALA A 175 18.07 -11.16 -8.41
N ALA A 176 17.77 -12.36 -8.90
CA ALA A 176 18.55 -13.57 -8.65
C ALA A 176 18.56 -14.55 -9.84
N SER A 177 19.50 -15.50 -9.82
CA SER A 177 19.64 -16.53 -10.87
C SER A 177 18.48 -17.54 -10.94
N ASN A 178 17.82 -17.76 -9.80
CA ASN A 178 16.61 -18.55 -9.61
C ASN A 178 16.09 -18.15 -8.21
N PRO A 179 15.38 -17.01 -8.07
CA PRO A 179 14.86 -16.53 -6.79
C PRO A 179 13.95 -17.58 -6.12
N GLY A 180 13.66 -17.43 -4.83
CA GLY A 180 12.88 -18.41 -4.06
C GLY A 180 13.10 -18.30 -2.56
N PRO A 181 13.00 -19.41 -1.78
CA PRO A 181 13.06 -19.37 -0.32
C PRO A 181 14.32 -18.68 0.26
N PRO A 182 14.27 -18.12 1.49
CA PRO A 182 15.26 -17.19 2.05
C PRO A 182 16.76 -17.52 1.98
N SER A 183 17.12 -18.79 1.76
CA SER A 183 18.51 -19.19 1.53
C SER A 183 19.03 -18.92 0.10
N VAL A 184 18.17 -18.40 -0.79
CA VAL A 184 18.52 -18.06 -2.17
C VAL A 184 19.06 -16.63 -2.22
N THR A 185 20.32 -16.51 -2.59
CA THR A 185 20.98 -15.23 -2.89
C THR A 185 20.39 -14.57 -4.13
N GLY A 186 19.96 -13.32 -3.96
CA GLY A 186 19.89 -12.30 -5.00
C GLY A 186 20.80 -11.11 -4.65
N HIS A 187 20.75 -10.08 -5.48
CA HIS A 187 21.45 -8.82 -5.28
C HIS A 187 20.55 -7.66 -5.74
N ILE A 188 20.83 -6.46 -5.21
CA ILE A 188 20.19 -5.21 -5.63
C ILE A 188 20.92 -4.64 -6.84
N PHE A 189 20.14 -4.20 -7.83
CA PHE A 189 20.55 -3.44 -9.01
C PHE A 189 19.85 -2.08 -8.94
N LEU A 190 20.60 -0.99 -9.09
CA LEU A 190 20.07 0.36 -9.22
C LEU A 190 20.07 0.74 -10.70
N LEU A 191 18.88 1.06 -11.24
CA LEU A 191 18.65 1.30 -12.67
C LEU A 191 18.08 2.71 -12.88
N SER A 192 18.59 3.44 -13.88
CA SER A 192 18.04 4.74 -14.26
C SER A 192 16.58 4.60 -14.69
N GLY A 193 15.69 5.42 -14.15
CA GLY A 193 14.31 5.49 -14.61
C GLY A 193 14.16 5.92 -16.07
N ALA A 194 15.09 6.72 -16.61
CA ALA A 194 15.05 7.20 -17.99
C ALA A 194 15.18 6.12 -19.07
N ASP A 195 16.05 5.11 -18.86
CA ASP A 195 16.34 4.12 -19.91
C ASP A 195 16.62 2.69 -19.40
N GLY A 196 16.53 2.45 -18.09
CA GLY A 196 16.84 1.17 -17.46
C GLY A 196 18.33 0.81 -17.47
N SER A 197 19.23 1.77 -17.73
CA SER A 197 20.68 1.54 -17.65
C SER A 197 21.14 1.37 -16.20
N LEU A 198 22.15 0.52 -16.00
CA LEU A 198 22.63 0.13 -14.68
C LEU A 198 23.61 1.18 -14.14
N HIS A 199 23.27 1.86 -13.05
CA HIS A 199 24.19 2.70 -12.28
C HIS A 199 25.20 1.80 -11.55
N PHE A 200 24.70 0.92 -10.68
CA PHE A 200 25.51 -0.08 -10.00
C PHE A 200 24.71 -1.29 -9.54
N ARG A 201 25.44 -2.32 -9.09
CA ARG A 201 24.90 -3.52 -8.45
C ARG A 201 25.60 -3.69 -7.10
N ILE A 202 24.81 -3.80 -6.04
CA ILE A 202 25.32 -4.08 -4.68
C ILE A 202 25.95 -5.48 -4.68
N ASN A 203 27.15 -5.61 -4.09
CA ASN A 203 27.90 -6.87 -4.11
C ASN A 203 27.58 -7.79 -2.93
N ASP A 204 26.96 -7.26 -1.89
CA ASP A 204 26.53 -8.02 -0.72
C ASP A 204 25.25 -8.82 -1.03
N PRO A 205 25.21 -10.12 -0.71
CA PRO A 205 24.04 -10.96 -0.94
C PRO A 205 22.81 -10.53 -0.14
N VAL A 206 21.67 -10.40 -0.81
CA VAL A 206 20.34 -10.19 -0.19
C VAL A 206 19.44 -11.41 -0.41
N ASP A 207 18.40 -11.54 0.41
CA ASP A 207 17.34 -12.52 0.25
C ASP A 207 16.51 -12.19 -1.00
N SER A 208 16.56 -13.06 -2.02
CA SER A 208 15.89 -12.86 -3.30
C SER A 208 14.34 -12.85 -3.25
N SER A 209 13.76 -13.05 -2.07
CA SER A 209 12.31 -13.02 -1.83
C SER A 209 11.86 -11.94 -0.87
N PHE A 210 12.77 -11.16 -0.29
CA PHE A 210 12.39 -10.10 0.66
C PHE A 210 12.26 -8.78 -0.10
N THR A 211 11.10 -8.13 -0.03
CA THR A 211 10.92 -6.79 -0.62
C THR A 211 11.60 -5.77 0.30
N PRO A 212 12.56 -4.95 -0.18
CA PRO A 212 13.16 -3.91 0.64
C PRO A 212 12.14 -2.84 1.09
N ALA A 213 12.63 -1.88 1.86
CA ALA A 213 12.02 -0.55 1.96
C ALA A 213 13.09 0.51 1.69
N LEU A 214 12.68 1.65 1.15
CA LEU A 214 13.51 2.81 0.82
C LEU A 214 13.08 3.98 1.70
N GLY A 215 14.04 4.77 2.18
CA GLY A 215 13.77 6.05 2.84
C GLY A 215 15.02 6.60 3.50
N ASP A 216 15.04 7.89 3.76
CA ASP A 216 16.03 8.50 4.67
C ASP A 216 15.74 7.98 6.09
N ILE A 217 16.67 7.20 6.65
CA ILE A 217 16.52 6.61 7.99
C ILE A 217 17.46 7.25 9.02
N ASP A 218 18.47 8.03 8.63
CA ASP A 218 19.42 8.65 9.57
C ASP A 218 19.46 10.19 9.54
N ASN A 219 18.57 10.80 8.75
CA ASN A 219 18.26 12.22 8.62
C ASN A 219 19.46 13.03 8.07
N ASP A 220 20.12 12.47 7.05
CA ASP A 220 21.17 13.16 6.27
C ASP A 220 20.67 13.76 4.95
N GLY A 221 19.44 13.44 4.53
CA GLY A 221 18.77 13.91 3.31
C GLY A 221 18.95 12.98 2.11
N LEU A 222 19.43 11.75 2.30
CA LEU A 222 19.62 10.73 1.26
C LEU A 222 18.84 9.46 1.60
N VAL A 223 18.65 8.58 0.61
CA VAL A 223 17.77 7.40 0.73
C VAL A 223 18.56 6.12 0.99
N GLU A 224 18.27 5.44 2.11
CA GLU A 224 18.80 4.11 2.41
C GLU A 224 17.95 2.99 1.82
N ILE A 225 18.57 1.82 1.66
CA ILE A 225 17.89 0.58 1.27
C ILE A 225 17.91 -0.42 2.43
N VAL A 226 16.76 -0.58 3.10
CA VAL A 226 16.58 -1.54 4.20
C VAL A 226 16.11 -2.90 3.67
N THR A 227 16.85 -3.96 3.96
CA THR A 227 16.60 -5.31 3.43
C THR A 227 17.16 -6.41 4.34
N VAL A 228 17.12 -7.67 3.88
CA VAL A 228 17.52 -8.84 4.66
C VAL A 228 18.52 -9.71 3.90
N SER A 229 19.54 -10.22 4.59
CA SER A 229 20.52 -11.15 4.01
C SER A 229 19.96 -12.58 3.87
N PRO A 230 20.53 -13.44 3.01
CA PRO A 230 20.14 -14.86 2.95
C PRO A 230 20.33 -15.62 4.27
N SER A 231 21.22 -15.14 5.16
CA SER A 231 21.40 -15.70 6.51
C SER A 231 20.39 -15.18 7.54
N GLY A 232 19.57 -14.20 7.17
CA GLY A 232 18.53 -13.61 8.02
C GLY A 232 19.01 -12.43 8.87
N ASN A 233 20.10 -11.76 8.48
CA ASN A 233 20.45 -10.48 9.10
C ASN A 233 19.57 -9.39 8.50
N LEU A 234 19.05 -8.47 9.32
CA LEU A 234 18.58 -7.17 8.81
C LEU A 234 19.81 -6.36 8.34
N MET A 235 19.64 -5.53 7.32
CA MET A 235 20.70 -4.75 6.68
C MET A 235 20.14 -3.41 6.22
N ALA A 236 20.96 -2.35 6.29
CA ALA A 236 20.75 -1.12 5.54
C ALA A 236 21.96 -0.83 4.65
N PHE A 237 21.71 -0.26 3.48
CA PHE A 237 22.71 0.26 2.57
C PHE A 237 22.50 1.75 2.37
N GLU A 238 23.59 2.50 2.35
CA GLU A 238 23.64 3.90 1.94
C GLU A 238 23.09 4.06 0.50
N HIS A 239 22.68 5.27 0.11
CA HIS A 239 22.28 5.55 -1.28
C HIS A 239 23.34 5.14 -2.34
N THR A 240 24.62 5.12 -1.97
CA THR A 240 25.74 4.67 -2.83
C THR A 240 25.86 3.14 -2.99
N GLY A 241 25.06 2.36 -2.25
CA GLY A 241 25.16 0.91 -2.15
C GLY A 241 26.30 0.39 -1.26
N GLU A 242 26.95 1.25 -0.45
CA GLU A 242 27.81 0.82 0.65
C GLU A 242 26.96 0.24 1.80
N LEU A 243 27.47 -0.78 2.50
CA LEU A 243 26.76 -1.41 3.62
C LEU A 243 26.93 -0.57 4.89
N ALA A 244 25.89 0.17 5.27
CA ALA A 244 25.85 0.96 6.50
C ALA A 244 25.97 0.04 7.74
N TRP A 245 25.06 -0.93 7.86
CA TRP A 245 25.05 -1.88 8.98
C TRP A 245 24.41 -3.23 8.64
N SER A 246 24.66 -4.24 9.49
CA SER A 246 24.01 -5.56 9.41
C SER A 246 23.84 -6.20 10.78
N THR A 247 22.58 -6.41 11.20
CA THR A 247 22.21 -6.96 12.51
C THR A 247 21.71 -8.41 12.38
N PRO A 248 22.26 -9.39 13.12
CA PRO A 248 21.74 -10.75 13.12
C PRO A 248 20.33 -10.85 13.75
N THR A 249 19.33 -11.20 12.95
CA THR A 249 17.92 -11.24 13.37
C THR A 249 17.41 -12.68 13.51
N THR A 250 16.53 -12.93 14.49
CA THR A 250 15.93 -14.26 14.73
C THR A 250 14.45 -14.27 14.37
N TRP A 251 14.16 -14.81 13.20
CA TRP A 251 12.84 -14.87 12.60
C TRP A 251 12.02 -16.03 13.15
N ASP A 252 10.71 -15.81 13.33
CA ASP A 252 9.78 -16.87 13.70
C ASP A 252 9.38 -17.72 12.48
N ILE A 253 8.62 -18.79 12.75
CA ILE A 253 8.11 -19.70 11.72
C ILE A 253 6.61 -19.46 11.57
N GLY A 254 6.18 -19.11 10.36
CA GLY A 254 4.78 -18.84 10.02
C GLY A 254 3.89 -20.06 10.23
N GLU A 255 2.74 -19.85 10.87
CA GLU A 255 1.88 -20.95 11.35
C GLU A 255 1.23 -21.76 10.22
N SER A 256 0.89 -21.11 9.10
CA SER A 256 0.07 -21.71 8.04
C SER A 256 0.82 -22.75 7.19
N PHE A 257 2.11 -22.55 6.90
CA PHE A 257 2.90 -23.47 6.07
C PHE A 257 4.27 -23.84 6.67
N GLY A 258 4.62 -23.35 7.86
CA GLY A 258 5.80 -23.79 8.60
C GLY A 258 7.12 -23.31 7.98
N GLN A 259 7.15 -22.12 7.40
CA GLN A 259 8.34 -21.52 6.79
C GLN A 259 8.83 -20.30 7.58
N ASP A 260 10.09 -19.94 7.40
CA ASP A 260 10.71 -18.73 7.96
C ASP A 260 9.91 -17.48 7.55
N LEU A 261 9.55 -16.62 8.51
CA LEU A 261 8.71 -15.45 8.26
C LEU A 261 9.33 -14.45 7.28
N ARG A 262 10.65 -14.48 7.01
CA ARG A 262 11.30 -13.69 5.95
C ARG A 262 10.76 -13.96 4.55
N TYR A 263 10.33 -15.19 4.29
CA TYR A 263 10.04 -15.62 2.93
C TYR A 263 8.88 -14.79 2.37
N SER A 264 9.11 -14.10 1.24
CA SER A 264 8.14 -13.18 0.62
C SER A 264 7.63 -12.08 1.56
N ASN A 265 8.40 -11.71 2.58
CA ASN A 265 8.06 -10.62 3.49
C ASN A 265 8.60 -9.28 2.95
N SER A 266 8.37 -8.22 3.70
CA SER A 266 8.92 -6.89 3.41
C SER A 266 9.48 -6.21 4.65
N ALA A 267 10.29 -5.19 4.41
CA ALA A 267 10.42 -4.09 5.36
C ALA A 267 9.29 -3.08 5.13
N ALA A 268 9.04 -2.27 6.14
CA ALA A 268 8.32 -1.00 6.05
C ALA A 268 9.04 0.00 6.97
N LEU A 269 8.94 1.29 6.67
CA LEU A 269 9.51 2.40 7.43
C LEU A 269 8.38 3.32 7.89
N ALA A 270 8.47 3.78 9.13
CA ALA A 270 7.60 4.78 9.74
C ALA A 270 8.30 5.30 11.02
N ASP A 271 8.15 6.58 11.34
CA ASP A 271 8.35 7.09 12.70
C ASP A 271 7.08 6.70 13.48
N VAL A 272 7.18 5.73 14.40
CA VAL A 272 5.97 5.13 15.03
C VAL A 272 5.62 5.72 16.39
N ASP A 273 6.51 6.50 17.00
CA ASP A 273 6.29 7.21 18.28
C ASP A 273 6.47 8.74 18.18
N ASN A 274 6.51 9.24 16.93
CA ASN A 274 6.63 10.64 16.53
C ASN A 274 7.85 11.36 17.14
N ASP A 275 8.96 10.67 17.42
CA ASP A 275 10.13 11.27 18.10
C ASP A 275 11.14 11.94 17.14
N GLY A 276 11.06 11.63 15.85
CA GLY A 276 11.93 12.09 14.77
C GLY A 276 13.02 11.08 14.37
N ASP A 277 13.03 9.89 14.97
CA ASP A 277 13.75 8.70 14.53
C ASP A 277 12.84 7.82 13.64
N VAL A 278 13.43 7.00 12.76
CA VAL A 278 12.68 6.15 11.81
C VAL A 278 12.79 4.68 12.23
N GLU A 279 11.67 4.08 12.60
CA GLU A 279 11.60 2.65 12.87
C GLU A 279 11.51 1.81 11.59
N ILE A 280 12.16 0.65 11.68
CA ILE A 280 12.10 -0.41 10.69
C ILE A 280 11.15 -1.50 11.19
N ILE A 281 10.07 -1.72 10.45
CA ILE A 281 9.06 -2.74 10.73
C ILE A 281 9.27 -3.93 9.78
N THR A 282 9.34 -5.16 10.30
CA THR A 282 9.32 -6.36 9.44
C THR A 282 8.83 -7.60 10.19
N ALA A 283 8.00 -8.40 9.52
CA ALA A 283 7.26 -9.50 10.14
C ALA A 283 6.60 -9.06 11.47
N ASN A 284 6.95 -9.70 12.59
CA ASN A 284 6.49 -9.35 13.95
C ASN A 284 7.57 -8.63 14.78
N MET A 285 8.36 -7.75 14.18
CA MET A 285 9.47 -7.06 14.84
C MET A 285 9.54 -5.57 14.45
N LEU A 286 9.99 -4.76 15.41
CA LEU A 286 10.26 -3.33 15.33
C LEU A 286 11.73 -3.09 15.71
N PHE A 287 12.45 -2.29 14.93
CA PHE A 287 13.85 -1.94 15.14
C PHE A 287 14.04 -0.42 15.00
N ASP A 288 15.04 0.15 15.67
CA ASP A 288 15.51 1.52 15.39
C ASP A 288 16.22 1.60 14.01
N HIS A 289 16.50 2.81 13.52
CA HIS A 289 17.20 3.03 12.24
C HIS A 289 18.60 2.40 12.16
N GLN A 290 19.21 2.08 13.30
CA GLN A 290 20.52 1.41 13.40
C GLN A 290 20.37 -0.12 13.42
N GLY A 291 19.14 -0.62 13.25
CA GLY A 291 18.79 -2.03 13.16
C GLY A 291 18.86 -2.76 14.49
N ALA A 292 18.77 -2.08 15.64
CA ALA A 292 18.65 -2.74 16.94
C ALA A 292 17.18 -3.05 17.26
N LEU A 293 16.91 -4.29 17.67
CA LEU A 293 15.56 -4.76 17.95
C LEU A 293 14.99 -4.07 19.20
N LEU A 294 13.98 -3.23 18.99
CA LEU A 294 13.19 -2.59 20.05
C LEU A 294 12.18 -3.60 20.60
N HIS A 295 11.28 -4.07 19.72
CA HIS A 295 10.17 -4.96 20.08
C HIS A 295 10.07 -6.17 19.16
N LYS A 296 9.70 -7.31 19.75
CA LYS A 296 9.28 -8.51 19.02
C LYS A 296 7.92 -8.94 19.54
N PHE A 297 6.90 -8.77 18.71
CA PHE A 297 5.51 -8.91 19.10
C PHE A 297 5.12 -10.39 19.30
N PRO A 298 4.31 -10.72 20.32
CA PRO A 298 3.95 -12.11 20.64
C PRO A 298 3.17 -12.86 19.54
N GLN A 299 2.37 -12.17 18.72
CA GLN A 299 1.72 -12.78 17.56
C GLN A 299 2.67 -12.75 16.36
N PRO A 300 2.80 -13.84 15.58
CA PRO A 300 3.52 -13.81 14.31
C PRO A 300 2.69 -13.06 13.26
N SER A 301 3.37 -12.40 12.32
CA SER A 301 2.73 -11.79 11.15
C SER A 301 2.06 -12.84 10.24
N GLY A 302 1.36 -12.36 9.21
CA GLY A 302 1.05 -13.19 8.05
C GLY A 302 2.29 -13.89 7.51
N GLN A 303 2.15 -15.17 7.11
CA GLN A 303 3.21 -15.83 6.35
C GLN A 303 3.19 -15.28 4.91
N TRP A 304 4.37 -14.99 4.36
CA TRP A 304 4.53 -14.16 3.15
C TRP A 304 3.95 -12.74 3.32
N GLY A 305 3.70 -12.32 4.57
CA GLY A 305 2.99 -11.09 4.91
C GLY A 305 3.80 -9.83 4.65
N ALA A 306 3.11 -8.70 4.63
CA ALA A 306 3.71 -7.37 4.64
C ALA A 306 3.00 -6.58 5.74
N THR A 307 3.76 -6.22 6.76
CA THR A 307 3.28 -5.46 7.92
C THR A 307 3.15 -3.98 7.54
N THR A 308 2.24 -3.25 8.17
CA THR A 308 2.07 -1.80 8.00
C THR A 308 1.98 -1.11 9.34
N ALA A 309 2.27 0.19 9.36
CA ALA A 309 1.92 1.10 10.44
C ALA A 309 0.54 1.75 10.14
N ALA A 310 -0.17 2.22 11.18
CA ALA A 310 -1.31 3.15 11.12
C ALA A 310 -1.73 3.54 12.56
N ASP A 311 -2.11 4.79 12.80
CA ASP A 311 -2.82 5.19 14.04
C ASP A 311 -4.21 4.53 14.06
N LEU A 312 -4.45 3.60 14.99
CA LEU A 312 -5.72 2.87 15.08
C LEU A 312 -6.59 3.30 16.28
N ASP A 313 -6.12 4.15 17.20
CA ASP A 313 -6.94 4.61 18.33
C ASP A 313 -6.97 6.13 18.59
N ASN A 314 -6.40 6.90 17.67
CA ASN A 314 -6.37 8.35 17.57
C ASN A 314 -5.62 8.99 18.75
N ASP A 315 -4.40 8.48 19.02
CA ASP A 315 -3.47 9.01 20.02
C ASP A 315 -2.20 9.68 19.44
N GLU A 316 -2.17 9.85 18.11
CA GLU A 316 -1.09 10.39 17.28
C GLU A 316 0.05 9.40 16.98
N ASP A 317 0.26 8.35 17.78
CA ASP A 317 1.27 7.31 17.53
C ASP A 317 0.77 6.23 16.53
N LEU A 318 1.68 5.47 15.90
CA LEU A 318 1.30 4.47 14.89
C LEU A 318 1.38 3.03 15.42
N GLU A 319 0.28 2.28 15.31
CA GLU A 319 0.25 0.85 15.60
C GLU A 319 0.93 0.01 14.52
N ILE A 320 1.68 -0.99 14.96
CA ILE A 320 2.20 -2.05 14.10
C ILE A 320 1.09 -3.07 13.84
N VAL A 321 0.50 -3.01 12.65
CA VAL A 321 -0.61 -3.86 12.22
C VAL A 321 -0.10 -5.14 11.56
N LEU A 322 -0.24 -6.29 12.24
CA LEU A 322 0.22 -7.61 11.78
C LEU A 322 -0.84 -8.40 10.98
N GLY A 323 -1.98 -7.78 10.69
CA GLY A 323 -3.16 -8.41 10.08
C GLY A 323 -4.19 -8.87 11.12
N ASN A 324 -3.91 -9.92 11.88
CA ASN A 324 -4.86 -10.44 12.89
C ASN A 324 -4.63 -9.90 14.32
N ALA A 325 -3.65 -9.02 14.50
CA ALA A 325 -3.35 -8.29 15.74
C ALA A 325 -2.71 -6.92 15.42
N ALA A 326 -2.82 -5.97 16.35
CA ALA A 326 -2.16 -4.67 16.32
C ALA A 326 -1.50 -4.37 17.67
N TYR A 327 -0.40 -3.60 17.64
CA TYR A 327 0.46 -3.30 18.79
C TYR A 327 0.93 -1.86 18.73
N HIS A 328 0.87 -1.15 19.86
CA HIS A 328 1.57 0.11 20.02
C HIS A 328 3.09 -0.11 19.89
N HIS A 329 3.85 0.94 19.56
CA HIS A 329 5.32 0.91 19.48
C HIS A 329 5.99 0.37 20.75
N ASP A 330 5.44 0.66 21.94
CA ASP A 330 5.92 0.18 23.25
C ASP A 330 5.80 -1.35 23.46
N GLY A 331 5.23 -2.06 22.48
CA GLY A 331 5.06 -3.51 22.47
C GLY A 331 3.84 -4.01 23.23
N THR A 332 2.99 -3.13 23.77
CA THR A 332 1.67 -3.52 24.29
C THR A 332 0.69 -3.76 23.15
N ALA A 333 -0.25 -4.69 23.36
CA ALA A 333 -1.21 -5.06 22.34
C ALA A 333 -2.44 -4.17 22.43
N LEU A 334 -2.75 -3.43 21.36
CA LEU A 334 -4.03 -2.73 21.21
C LEU A 334 -5.15 -3.78 21.09
N TRP A 335 -5.03 -4.70 20.13
CA TRP A 335 -5.96 -5.82 19.97
C TRP A 335 -5.36 -7.09 19.35
N THR A 336 -6.09 -8.20 19.49
CA THR A 336 -5.78 -9.48 18.85
C THR A 336 -7.08 -10.23 18.59
N THR A 337 -7.28 -10.69 17.35
CA THR A 337 -8.47 -11.43 16.93
C THR A 337 -8.25 -12.95 17.00
N ASN A 338 -9.31 -13.73 16.73
CA ASN A 338 -9.20 -15.19 16.53
C ASN A 338 -9.09 -15.58 15.04
N LEU A 339 -8.75 -14.62 14.16
CA LEU A 339 -8.58 -14.85 12.73
C LEU A 339 -7.18 -15.43 12.45
N ALA A 340 -7.03 -16.11 11.31
CA ALA A 340 -5.71 -16.52 10.84
C ALA A 340 -4.92 -15.28 10.37
N SER A 341 -3.61 -15.27 10.61
CA SER A 341 -2.74 -14.19 10.12
C SER A 341 -2.71 -14.13 8.59
N GLY A 342 -2.42 -12.95 8.07
CA GLY A 342 -2.57 -12.61 6.65
C GLY A 342 -2.03 -11.21 6.37
N TYR A 343 -2.48 -10.58 5.28
CA TYR A 343 -2.09 -9.21 4.97
C TYR A 343 -3.14 -8.21 5.51
N PRO A 344 -2.72 -7.21 6.29
CA PRO A 344 -3.52 -6.01 6.54
C PRO A 344 -3.55 -5.08 5.32
N GLN A 345 -4.65 -4.34 5.18
CA GLN A 345 -4.78 -3.12 4.38
C GLN A 345 -5.65 -2.16 5.21
N VAL A 346 -5.27 -0.89 5.29
CA VAL A 346 -5.90 0.10 6.18
C VAL A 346 -6.60 1.19 5.35
N ALA A 347 -7.85 1.51 5.69
CA ALA A 347 -8.69 2.54 5.07
C ALA A 347 -9.94 2.78 5.94
N ASP A 348 -10.57 3.96 5.87
CA ASP A 348 -11.94 4.16 6.39
C ASP A 348 -12.88 3.51 5.37
N LEU A 349 -13.65 2.51 5.80
CA LEU A 349 -14.47 1.68 4.91
C LEU A 349 -15.97 1.71 5.26
N ASP A 350 -16.39 2.52 6.25
CA ASP A 350 -17.80 2.70 6.59
C ASP A 350 -18.27 4.16 6.83
N GLU A 351 -17.40 5.14 6.54
CA GLU A 351 -17.60 6.59 6.64
C GLU A 351 -17.74 7.14 8.08
N ASP A 352 -17.24 6.44 9.11
CA ASP A 352 -17.27 6.94 10.50
C ASP A 352 -16.09 7.85 10.90
N GLY A 353 -15.04 7.91 10.07
CA GLY A 353 -13.83 8.70 10.28
C GLY A 353 -12.69 7.94 10.99
N LEU A 354 -12.84 6.64 11.22
CA LEU A 354 -11.82 5.75 11.78
C LEU A 354 -11.38 4.70 10.75
N PRO A 355 -10.19 4.09 10.91
CA PRO A 355 -9.68 3.11 9.95
C PRO A 355 -10.09 1.66 10.26
N GLU A 356 -10.62 0.98 9.25
CA GLU A 356 -10.74 -0.48 9.22
C GLU A 356 -9.48 -1.15 8.68
N VAL A 357 -9.27 -2.39 9.13
CA VAL A 357 -8.27 -3.31 8.59
C VAL A 357 -8.99 -4.40 7.79
N ILE A 358 -8.87 -4.35 6.46
CA ILE A 358 -9.13 -5.54 5.62
C ILE A 358 -8.03 -6.57 5.91
N LEU A 359 -8.45 -7.79 6.19
CA LEU A 359 -7.55 -8.93 6.40
C LEU A 359 -7.82 -10.03 5.38
N THR A 360 -6.86 -10.21 4.46
CA THR A 360 -6.84 -11.33 3.51
C THR A 360 -5.97 -12.46 4.06
N ASN A 361 -6.57 -13.64 4.27
CA ASN A 361 -5.88 -14.80 4.83
C ASN A 361 -6.27 -16.12 4.15
N VAL A 362 -5.67 -17.24 4.56
CA VAL A 362 -5.88 -18.58 3.97
C VAL A 362 -7.35 -19.04 3.93
N ASN A 363 -8.23 -18.44 4.74
CA ASN A 363 -9.65 -18.80 4.85
C ASN A 363 -10.58 -17.88 4.02
N GLY A 364 -10.19 -16.65 3.71
CA GLY A 364 -11.04 -15.66 3.01
C GLY A 364 -10.70 -14.21 3.38
N ILE A 365 -11.60 -13.30 3.03
CA ILE A 365 -11.54 -11.86 3.36
C ILE A 365 -12.27 -11.63 4.70
N SER A 366 -11.73 -10.74 5.54
CA SER A 366 -12.35 -10.28 6.80
C SER A 366 -12.21 -8.76 6.90
N LEU A 367 -13.10 -8.12 7.66
CA LEU A 367 -13.02 -6.71 8.04
C LEU A 367 -12.92 -6.62 9.56
N ILE A 368 -11.99 -5.80 10.04
CA ILE A 368 -11.71 -5.60 11.46
C ILE A 368 -11.76 -4.08 11.69
N GLU A 369 -12.57 -3.63 12.63
CA GLU A 369 -12.63 -2.22 13.04
C GLU A 369 -11.29 -1.79 13.65
N HIS A 370 -11.03 -0.48 13.67
CA HIS A 370 -9.87 0.15 14.33
C HIS A 370 -9.55 -0.44 15.73
N ASN A 371 -10.59 -0.76 16.52
CA ASN A 371 -10.53 -1.32 17.88
C ASN A 371 -10.46 -2.86 17.98
N GLY A 372 -10.35 -3.59 16.86
CA GLY A 372 -10.20 -5.05 16.82
C GLY A 372 -11.51 -5.85 16.88
N VAL A 373 -12.68 -5.19 16.86
CA VAL A 373 -13.97 -5.85 16.59
C VAL A 373 -13.96 -6.39 15.16
N VAL A 374 -14.56 -7.57 14.93
CA VAL A 374 -14.58 -8.21 13.60
C VAL A 374 -15.99 -8.12 13.02
N THR A 375 -16.18 -7.24 12.04
CA THR A 375 -17.49 -6.99 11.42
C THR A 375 -17.93 -8.10 10.47
N TYR A 376 -17.01 -8.63 9.66
CA TYR A 376 -17.21 -9.92 8.99
C TYR A 376 -15.92 -10.72 8.91
N SER A 377 -16.03 -12.03 8.69
CA SER A 377 -14.85 -12.90 8.61
C SER A 377 -14.95 -14.03 7.61
N ASN A 378 -13.82 -14.32 6.97
CA ASN A 378 -13.61 -15.46 6.08
C ASN A 378 -14.63 -15.54 4.92
N LEU A 379 -15.08 -14.38 4.42
CA LEU A 379 -15.93 -14.27 3.24
C LEU A 379 -15.17 -14.71 1.99
N ARG A 380 -15.91 -15.30 1.05
CA ARG A 380 -15.37 -15.87 -0.20
C ARG A 380 -16.35 -15.64 -1.37
N PRO A 381 -16.59 -14.39 -1.78
CA PRO A 381 -17.76 -14.04 -2.59
C PRO A 381 -17.73 -14.65 -4.01
N THR A 382 -16.53 -14.84 -4.58
CA THR A 382 -16.29 -15.50 -5.87
C THR A 382 -16.66 -16.99 -5.92
N GLY A 383 -16.97 -17.60 -4.76
CA GLY A 383 -17.24 -19.02 -4.63
C GLY A 383 -16.00 -19.93 -4.72
N VAL A 384 -14.79 -19.36 -4.88
CA VAL A 384 -13.54 -20.13 -4.81
C VAL A 384 -13.31 -20.61 -3.37
N GLY A 385 -13.13 -21.91 -3.19
CA GLY A 385 -12.91 -22.50 -1.86
C GLY A 385 -11.58 -22.07 -1.23
N ALA A 386 -11.55 -21.97 0.10
CA ALA A 386 -10.30 -21.86 0.87
C ALA A 386 -9.47 -23.14 0.73
N PHE A 387 -8.50 -23.10 -0.17
CA PHE A 387 -7.54 -24.17 -0.40
C PHE A 387 -6.17 -23.56 -0.70
N GLY A 388 -5.14 -24.03 0.00
CA GLY A 388 -3.78 -23.50 -0.14
C GLY A 388 -3.76 -21.99 0.10
N THR A 389 -3.30 -21.25 -0.91
CA THR A 389 -3.12 -19.79 -0.87
C THR A 389 -4.21 -19.01 -1.61
N ASN A 390 -5.34 -19.65 -1.97
CA ASN A 390 -6.38 -19.02 -2.81
C ASN A 390 -6.82 -17.62 -2.35
N TRP A 391 -6.83 -17.36 -1.03
CA TRP A 391 -7.29 -16.09 -0.43
C TRP A 391 -6.22 -15.34 0.39
N LEU A 392 -5.01 -15.90 0.50
CA LEU A 392 -3.87 -15.25 1.18
C LEU A 392 -3.11 -14.41 0.16
N ARG A 393 -3.64 -13.23 -0.17
CA ARG A 393 -3.16 -12.33 -1.24
C ARG A 393 -3.37 -10.88 -0.81
N PRO A 394 -2.41 -9.97 -0.93
CA PRO A 394 -2.65 -8.59 -0.53
C PRO A 394 -3.77 -7.98 -1.37
N ALA A 395 -4.65 -7.20 -0.74
CA ALA A 395 -5.62 -6.38 -1.45
C ALA A 395 -5.05 -4.99 -1.74
N THR A 396 -5.69 -4.28 -2.66
CA THR A 396 -5.47 -2.86 -2.98
C THR A 396 -6.74 -2.10 -2.65
N ILE A 397 -6.66 -0.84 -2.20
CA ILE A 397 -7.84 0.00 -1.89
C ILE A 397 -7.80 1.27 -2.72
N HIS A 398 -8.89 1.60 -3.41
CA HIS A 398 -9.09 2.81 -4.21
C HIS A 398 -10.58 2.96 -4.56
N ASP A 399 -11.04 4.17 -4.89
CA ASP A 399 -12.26 4.35 -5.71
C ASP A 399 -12.05 3.67 -7.08
N PHE A 400 -12.76 2.56 -7.30
CA PHE A 400 -12.75 1.76 -8.53
C PHE A 400 -14.06 1.91 -9.34
N ASP A 401 -15.10 2.47 -8.74
CA ASP A 401 -16.48 2.61 -9.23
C ASP A 401 -16.75 4.02 -9.85
N GLY A 402 -16.21 5.06 -9.22
CA GLY A 402 -16.30 6.47 -9.58
C GLY A 402 -17.33 7.27 -8.77
N ASP A 403 -17.68 6.81 -7.56
CA ASP A 403 -18.67 7.46 -6.70
C ASP A 403 -18.08 8.28 -5.52
N GLY A 404 -16.76 8.18 -5.31
CA GLY A 404 -16.01 8.90 -4.27
C GLY A 404 -15.74 8.08 -3.00
N PHE A 405 -16.16 6.82 -2.94
CA PHE A 405 -15.86 5.92 -1.82
C PHE A 405 -14.79 4.87 -2.18
N PRO A 406 -14.15 4.22 -1.19
CA PRO A 406 -13.13 3.21 -1.44
C PRO A 406 -13.72 1.80 -1.60
N GLU A 407 -13.42 1.16 -2.73
CA GLU A 407 -13.55 -0.29 -2.88
C GLU A 407 -12.18 -0.96 -2.68
N PHE A 408 -12.19 -2.27 -2.50
CA PHE A 408 -10.96 -3.06 -2.45
C PHE A 408 -10.89 -4.11 -3.56
N ALA A 409 -9.69 -4.29 -4.13
CA ALA A 409 -9.42 -5.26 -5.18
C ALA A 409 -8.51 -6.38 -4.67
N THR A 410 -8.90 -7.65 -4.85
CA THR A 410 -8.01 -8.79 -4.60
C THR A 410 -8.34 -10.00 -5.47
N SER A 411 -7.39 -10.94 -5.54
CA SER A 411 -7.49 -12.16 -6.32
C SER A 411 -7.96 -13.34 -5.47
N SER A 412 -8.72 -14.25 -6.09
CA SER A 412 -9.01 -15.58 -5.56
C SER A 412 -8.42 -16.69 -6.45
N ALA A 413 -7.15 -16.52 -6.84
CA ALA A 413 -6.33 -17.38 -7.72
C ALA A 413 -6.78 -17.56 -9.19
N SER A 414 -8.08 -17.66 -9.47
CA SER A 414 -8.62 -17.77 -10.83
C SER A 414 -9.51 -16.59 -11.25
N GLN A 415 -9.66 -15.61 -10.37
CA GLN A 415 -10.50 -14.42 -10.52
C GLN A 415 -9.80 -13.26 -9.82
N TYR A 416 -9.64 -12.12 -10.49
CA TYR A 416 -9.30 -10.84 -9.87
C TYR A 416 -10.59 -10.02 -9.80
N THR A 417 -10.90 -9.44 -8.65
CA THR A 417 -12.25 -8.97 -8.32
C THR A 417 -12.17 -7.71 -7.48
N VAL A 418 -12.98 -6.72 -7.83
CA VAL A 418 -13.24 -5.52 -7.02
C VAL A 418 -14.49 -5.76 -6.18
N TYR A 419 -14.42 -5.33 -4.92
CA TYR A 419 -15.45 -5.52 -3.92
C TYR A 419 -15.78 -4.21 -3.23
N GLU A 420 -17.08 -4.00 -3.00
CA GLU A 420 -17.60 -3.06 -2.03
C GLU A 420 -17.00 -3.35 -0.63
N PRO A 421 -16.95 -2.37 0.30
CA PRO A 421 -16.56 -2.60 1.69
C PRO A 421 -17.28 -3.76 2.39
N ASP A 422 -18.54 -4.08 2.04
CA ASP A 422 -19.29 -5.22 2.59
C ASP A 422 -18.90 -6.60 1.98
N ALA A 423 -17.87 -6.61 1.14
CA ALA A 423 -17.40 -7.71 0.30
C ALA A 423 -18.41 -8.25 -0.73
N THR A 424 -19.43 -7.48 -1.12
CA THR A 424 -20.17 -7.77 -2.36
C THR A 424 -19.33 -7.39 -3.59
N ILE A 425 -19.62 -8.00 -4.74
CA ILE A 425 -18.78 -7.88 -5.94
C ILE A 425 -19.29 -6.75 -6.83
N VAL A 426 -18.41 -5.79 -7.14
CA VAL A 426 -18.62 -4.79 -8.19
C VAL A 426 -18.44 -5.45 -9.56
N TRP A 427 -17.23 -5.95 -9.84
CA TRP A 427 -16.90 -6.72 -11.05
C TRP A 427 -15.85 -7.80 -10.80
N THR A 428 -15.76 -8.77 -11.71
CA THR A 428 -14.76 -9.86 -11.65
C THR A 428 -14.22 -10.22 -13.02
N ALA A 429 -12.88 -10.36 -13.11
CA ALA A 429 -12.15 -10.73 -14.32
C ALA A 429 -11.42 -12.07 -14.14
N PRO A 430 -11.44 -12.97 -15.14
CA PRO A 430 -10.73 -14.24 -15.06
C PRO A 430 -9.22 -14.04 -15.21
N VAL A 431 -8.45 -14.52 -14.23
CA VAL A 431 -6.98 -14.53 -14.24
C VAL A 431 -6.44 -15.95 -14.07
N ASN A 432 -5.18 -16.18 -14.42
CA ASN A 432 -4.47 -17.43 -14.19
C ASN A 432 -3.39 -17.20 -13.14
N ASP A 433 -3.71 -17.40 -11.87
CA ASP A 433 -2.72 -17.26 -10.80
C ASP A 433 -2.82 -18.36 -9.73
N SER A 434 -2.87 -19.60 -10.22
CA SER A 434 -2.90 -20.81 -9.37
C SER A 434 -1.56 -21.16 -8.72
N SER A 435 -0.47 -20.48 -9.09
CA SER A 435 0.90 -20.81 -8.69
C SER A 435 1.40 -20.10 -7.43
N GLY A 436 0.88 -18.90 -7.11
CA GLY A 436 1.33 -18.10 -5.98
C GLY A 436 0.26 -17.18 -5.40
N ILE A 437 0.59 -15.91 -5.15
CA ILE A 437 -0.15 -15.00 -4.25
C ILE A 437 -0.09 -13.50 -4.62
N ALA A 438 0.03 -13.16 -5.92
CA ALA A 438 0.27 -11.78 -6.34
C ALA A 438 -0.79 -10.79 -5.80
N ALA A 439 -0.35 -9.56 -5.54
CA ALA A 439 -1.24 -8.45 -5.21
C ALA A 439 -1.72 -7.72 -6.47
N GLY A 440 -2.64 -6.77 -6.28
CA GLY A 440 -2.93 -5.74 -7.26
C GLY A 440 -2.21 -4.43 -6.99
N THR A 441 -2.44 -3.47 -7.87
CA THR A 441 -2.27 -2.03 -7.65
C THR A 441 -3.42 -1.31 -8.39
N ALA A 442 -3.52 0.01 -8.28
CA ALA A 442 -4.46 0.82 -9.03
C ALA A 442 -3.89 2.22 -9.26
N PHE A 443 -4.38 2.88 -10.32
CA PHE A 443 -4.13 4.29 -10.60
C PHE A 443 -5.21 4.80 -11.56
N ASP A 444 -5.64 6.05 -11.41
CA ASP A 444 -6.49 6.71 -12.40
C ASP A 444 -5.60 7.43 -13.43
N PHE A 445 -5.23 6.71 -14.49
CA PHE A 445 -4.32 7.21 -15.53
C PHE A 445 -4.88 8.39 -16.32
N VAL A 446 -6.19 8.63 -16.24
CA VAL A 446 -6.90 9.58 -17.11
C VAL A 446 -7.66 10.69 -16.38
N ALA A 447 -7.45 10.85 -15.07
CA ALA A 447 -8.18 11.79 -14.20
C ALA A 447 -9.71 11.73 -14.40
N ALA A 448 -10.25 10.53 -14.56
CA ALA A 448 -11.70 10.31 -14.70
C ALA A 448 -12.43 10.30 -13.34
N GLY A 449 -11.68 10.34 -12.22
CA GLY A 449 -12.21 10.14 -10.88
C GLY A 449 -12.57 8.67 -10.61
N LYS A 450 -11.84 7.73 -11.23
CA LYS A 450 -12.12 6.28 -11.15
C LYS A 450 -10.88 5.50 -11.53
N ALA A 451 -10.26 4.78 -10.60
CA ALA A 451 -9.00 4.09 -10.90
C ALA A 451 -9.16 2.89 -11.85
N GLN A 452 -8.12 2.67 -12.64
CA GLN A 452 -7.94 1.44 -13.39
C GLN A 452 -7.21 0.42 -12.52
N ALA A 453 -7.85 -0.72 -12.30
CA ALA A 453 -7.27 -1.80 -11.49
C ALA A 453 -6.18 -2.55 -12.27
N MET A 454 -5.14 -2.96 -11.57
CA MET A 454 -3.97 -3.63 -12.16
C MET A 454 -3.66 -4.94 -11.44
N TYR A 455 -3.41 -5.99 -12.22
CA TYR A 455 -3.05 -7.29 -11.67
C TYR A 455 -2.04 -8.03 -12.53
N ALA A 456 -1.09 -8.70 -11.88
CA ALA A 456 -0.02 -9.45 -12.52
C ALA A 456 -0.20 -10.97 -12.30
N ASP A 457 -0.93 -11.62 -13.20
CA ASP A 457 -1.14 -13.08 -13.17
C ASP A 457 0.11 -13.84 -13.67
N GLN A 458 0.16 -15.15 -13.46
CA GLN A 458 1.36 -15.96 -13.70
C GLN A 458 1.89 -15.89 -15.16
N ASP A 459 1.08 -15.39 -16.10
CA ASP A 459 1.33 -15.33 -17.54
C ASP A 459 1.26 -13.92 -18.16
N ASN A 460 0.62 -12.92 -17.53
CA ASN A 460 0.47 -11.56 -18.04
C ASN A 460 0.28 -10.54 -16.91
N MET A 461 0.60 -9.27 -17.18
CA MET A 461 0.08 -8.12 -16.44
C MET A 461 -1.13 -7.55 -17.20
N PHE A 462 -2.14 -7.13 -16.46
CA PHE A 462 -3.36 -6.52 -16.97
C PHE A 462 -3.60 -5.16 -16.31
N VAL A 463 -4.13 -4.22 -17.09
CA VAL A 463 -4.87 -3.05 -16.60
C VAL A 463 -6.33 -3.25 -17.01
N PHE A 464 -7.26 -3.02 -16.10
CA PHE A 464 -8.70 -3.14 -16.32
C PHE A 464 -9.39 -1.77 -16.25
N ASP A 465 -10.42 -1.56 -17.07
CA ASP A 465 -11.43 -0.54 -16.75
C ASP A 465 -12.26 -0.99 -15.54
N GLY A 466 -12.98 -0.08 -14.90
CA GLY A 466 -13.84 -0.42 -13.77
C GLY A 466 -15.21 -1.02 -14.16
N ASP A 467 -15.33 -1.61 -15.35
CA ASP A 467 -16.32 -2.66 -15.67
C ASP A 467 -15.65 -4.06 -15.67
N GLY A 468 -14.32 -4.13 -15.46
CA GLY A 468 -13.51 -5.35 -15.50
C GLY A 468 -13.04 -5.77 -16.90
N ASN A 469 -13.15 -4.91 -17.92
CA ASN A 469 -12.61 -5.20 -19.25
C ASN A 469 -11.12 -4.86 -19.33
N VAL A 470 -10.35 -5.67 -20.05
CA VAL A 470 -8.91 -5.48 -20.23
C VAL A 470 -8.62 -4.30 -21.16
N LEU A 471 -7.92 -3.28 -20.64
CA LEU A 471 -7.37 -2.14 -21.38
C LEU A 471 -5.95 -2.44 -21.88
N LEU A 472 -5.07 -2.93 -21.00
CA LEU A 472 -3.72 -3.41 -21.31
C LEU A 472 -3.59 -4.90 -20.98
N GLN A 473 -2.92 -5.66 -21.85
CA GLN A 473 -2.37 -6.97 -21.52
C GLN A 473 -0.91 -7.05 -21.99
N GLN A 474 0.03 -7.06 -21.05
CA GLN A 474 1.46 -7.22 -21.29
C GLN A 474 1.91 -8.64 -20.90
N SER A 475 2.72 -9.31 -21.73
CA SER A 475 3.32 -10.61 -21.35
C SER A 475 4.31 -10.41 -20.20
N ARG A 476 4.18 -11.23 -19.15
CA ARG A 476 5.21 -11.46 -18.13
C ARG A 476 5.13 -12.91 -17.66
N LYS A 477 6.25 -13.56 -17.35
CA LYS A 477 6.23 -14.88 -16.69
C LYS A 477 6.64 -14.72 -15.26
N SER A 478 5.79 -15.12 -14.33
CA SER A 478 6.18 -15.24 -12.93
C SER A 478 5.39 -16.35 -12.26
N GLY A 479 6.02 -17.05 -11.32
CA GLY A 479 5.35 -18.06 -10.50
C GLY A 479 4.37 -17.46 -9.50
N THR A 480 4.42 -16.14 -9.37
CA THR A 480 3.91 -15.28 -8.31
C THR A 480 4.38 -15.65 -6.91
N LEU A 481 4.78 -14.62 -6.20
CA LEU A 481 4.77 -14.54 -4.74
C LEU A 481 3.92 -13.32 -4.41
N SER A 482 4.33 -12.43 -3.51
CA SER A 482 3.54 -11.24 -3.16
C SER A 482 3.76 -10.04 -4.09
N GLU A 483 4.57 -10.17 -5.15
CA GLU A 483 4.87 -9.05 -6.05
C GLU A 483 3.65 -8.54 -6.82
N TYR A 484 3.71 -7.27 -7.20
CA TYR A 484 2.66 -6.57 -7.95
C TYR A 484 3.26 -5.43 -8.80
N PRO A 485 2.54 -4.90 -9.81
CA PRO A 485 3.01 -3.75 -10.58
C PRO A 485 3.08 -2.49 -9.71
N VAL A 486 3.97 -1.55 -10.00
CA VAL A 486 3.95 -0.22 -9.37
C VAL A 486 3.73 0.85 -10.42
N VAL A 487 3.18 1.99 -10.01
CA VAL A 487 2.94 3.16 -10.86
C VAL A 487 3.64 4.36 -10.26
N VAL A 488 4.50 5.00 -11.04
CA VAL A 488 5.29 6.19 -10.69
C VAL A 488 5.56 6.98 -11.97
N ASP A 489 5.75 8.29 -11.87
CA ASP A 489 6.53 9.02 -12.88
C ASP A 489 7.98 8.57 -12.69
N VAL A 490 8.54 7.80 -13.62
CA VAL A 490 9.84 7.15 -13.43
C VAL A 490 10.99 7.87 -14.12
N ASP A 491 10.72 8.64 -15.18
CA ASP A 491 11.75 9.42 -15.89
C ASP A 491 11.66 10.94 -15.70
N ASN A 492 10.79 11.39 -14.80
CA ASN A 492 10.55 12.78 -14.42
C ASN A 492 10.08 13.63 -15.62
N ASP A 493 9.30 13.03 -16.53
CA ASP A 493 8.79 13.67 -17.76
C ASP A 493 7.39 14.30 -17.60
N GLY A 494 6.70 14.01 -16.50
CA GLY A 494 5.33 14.46 -16.22
C GLY A 494 4.24 13.44 -16.57
N SER A 495 4.60 12.28 -17.13
CA SER A 495 3.73 11.13 -17.30
C SER A 495 3.86 10.15 -16.12
N ALA A 496 2.93 9.21 -15.99
CA ALA A 496 3.12 8.02 -15.17
C ALA A 496 3.52 6.81 -16.02
N GLU A 497 4.28 5.89 -15.42
CA GLU A 497 4.70 4.61 -15.99
C GLU A 497 4.24 3.43 -15.12
N ILE A 498 4.09 2.25 -15.73
CA ILE A 498 3.87 0.99 -15.01
C ILE A 498 5.13 0.14 -15.06
N LEU A 499 5.68 -0.17 -13.88
CA LEU A 499 6.81 -1.09 -13.71
C LEU A 499 6.28 -2.47 -13.30
N VAL A 500 6.75 -3.55 -13.93
CA VAL A 500 6.39 -4.93 -13.56
C VAL A 500 7.53 -5.93 -13.76
N VAL A 501 7.68 -6.87 -12.82
CA VAL A 501 8.76 -7.87 -12.81
C VAL A 501 8.33 -9.27 -13.31
N SER A 502 9.34 -10.06 -13.74
CA SER A 502 9.23 -11.45 -14.18
C SER A 502 10.29 -12.37 -13.55
N ASN A 503 10.04 -13.69 -13.59
CA ASN A 503 10.95 -14.75 -13.14
C ASN A 503 10.83 -16.07 -13.94
N GLN A 504 11.46 -17.14 -13.46
CA GLN A 504 11.70 -18.40 -14.18
C GLN A 504 10.46 -19.28 -14.49
N HIS A 505 9.25 -18.85 -14.12
CA HIS A 505 8.05 -19.69 -14.25
C HIS A 505 7.74 -20.10 -15.69
N ASN A 506 7.30 -21.34 -15.87
CA ASN A 506 7.10 -21.98 -17.17
C ASN A 506 8.31 -21.90 -18.14
N GLY A 507 9.51 -21.62 -17.62
CA GLY A 507 10.75 -21.45 -18.40
C GLY A 507 11.20 -20.00 -18.56
N GLY A 508 10.50 -19.03 -17.98
CA GLY A 508 10.76 -17.59 -18.11
C GLY A 508 10.63 -17.10 -19.55
N GLY A 509 11.29 -15.97 -19.85
CA GLY A 509 11.49 -15.49 -21.22
C GLY A 509 11.04 -14.05 -21.47
N ASP A 510 10.19 -13.50 -20.61
CA ASP A 510 9.95 -12.06 -20.52
C ASP A 510 11.08 -11.39 -19.69
N PRO A 511 11.36 -10.09 -19.88
CA PRO A 511 12.43 -9.39 -19.14
C PRO A 511 12.23 -9.38 -17.63
N CYS A 512 13.33 -9.33 -16.87
CA CYS A 512 13.33 -9.30 -15.40
C CYS A 512 12.46 -8.16 -14.84
N ILE A 513 12.56 -6.98 -15.45
CA ILE A 513 11.65 -5.85 -15.24
C ILE A 513 11.30 -5.22 -16.60
N GLN A 514 10.08 -4.70 -16.71
CA GLN A 514 9.55 -3.97 -17.85
C GLN A 514 8.89 -2.68 -17.38
N VAL A 515 9.07 -1.61 -18.16
CA VAL A 515 8.48 -0.28 -17.90
C VAL A 515 7.64 0.14 -19.11
N ILE A 516 6.43 0.59 -18.83
CA ILE A 516 5.36 0.75 -19.82
C ILE A 516 4.74 2.14 -19.64
N LYS A 517 4.60 2.89 -20.73
CA LYS A 517 4.03 4.24 -20.75
C LYS A 517 2.96 4.40 -21.82
N ASP A 518 2.21 5.50 -21.82
CA ASP A 518 1.43 5.90 -23.00
C ASP A 518 2.35 6.44 -24.10
N VAL A 519 2.13 6.06 -25.36
CA VAL A 519 2.99 6.43 -26.51
C VAL A 519 3.10 7.93 -26.82
N GLU A 520 2.26 8.78 -26.22
CA GLU A 520 2.30 10.24 -26.35
C GLU A 520 2.53 10.96 -25.01
N ASP A 521 2.87 10.25 -23.94
CA ASP A 521 3.20 10.81 -22.61
C ASP A 521 2.03 11.60 -22.02
N ARG A 522 0.88 10.91 -21.91
CA ARG A 522 -0.44 11.48 -21.59
C ARG A 522 -1.10 10.85 -20.35
N TRP A 523 -0.44 9.94 -19.65
CA TRP A 523 -0.96 9.45 -18.36
C TRP A 523 -0.73 10.53 -17.31
N ILE A 524 -1.73 10.78 -16.45
CA ILE A 524 -1.61 11.78 -15.38
C ILE A 524 -0.37 11.49 -14.53
N GLN A 525 0.40 12.52 -14.21
CA GLN A 525 1.62 12.38 -13.42
C GLN A 525 1.34 11.67 -12.10
N ALA A 526 2.01 10.53 -11.88
CA ALA A 526 2.04 9.86 -10.59
C ALA A 526 3.19 10.41 -9.75
N ARG A 527 3.17 10.20 -8.44
CA ARG A 527 4.35 10.51 -7.62
C ARG A 527 5.59 9.75 -8.09
N ARG A 528 6.75 10.38 -7.96
CA ARG A 528 8.06 9.82 -8.36
C ARG A 528 8.64 8.78 -7.42
N ILE A 529 7.86 8.37 -6.41
CA ILE A 529 8.30 7.45 -5.36
C ILE A 529 7.35 6.25 -5.19
N TRP A 530 7.95 5.08 -4.95
CA TRP A 530 7.28 3.89 -4.42
C TRP A 530 8.24 3.17 -3.46
N ASN A 531 8.18 3.54 -2.18
CA ASN A 531 9.28 3.23 -1.26
C ASN A 531 9.20 1.85 -0.59
N GLN A 532 8.02 1.23 -0.47
CA GLN A 532 7.86 -0.03 0.26
C GLN A 532 6.74 -0.95 -0.26
N HIS A 533 6.72 -2.20 0.20
CA HIS A 533 5.67 -3.15 -0.21
C HIS A 533 4.28 -2.77 0.34
N SER A 534 4.22 -2.12 1.50
CA SER A 534 3.01 -1.62 2.17
C SER A 534 2.70 -0.17 1.81
N TYR A 535 3.07 0.28 0.61
CA TYR A 535 3.00 1.69 0.23
C TYR A 535 1.58 2.27 0.36
N HIS A 536 1.50 3.43 0.99
CA HIS A 536 0.37 4.33 1.05
C HIS A 536 0.94 5.76 1.02
N VAL A 537 0.24 6.69 0.38
CA VAL A 537 0.84 7.96 -0.08
C VAL A 537 1.42 8.82 1.05
N THR A 538 0.85 8.71 2.25
CA THR A 538 1.26 9.45 3.43
C THR A 538 2.55 8.92 4.07
N ASN A 539 2.90 7.64 3.88
CA ASN A 539 4.01 6.99 4.60
C ASN A 539 5.43 7.49 4.23
N VAL A 540 5.55 8.30 3.17
CA VAL A 540 6.83 8.77 2.63
C VAL A 540 6.65 10.04 1.80
N ARG A 541 7.59 10.98 1.88
CA ARG A 541 7.69 12.19 1.06
C ARG A 541 8.38 11.86 -0.28
N GLU A 542 8.25 12.70 -1.32
CA GLU A 542 8.87 12.35 -2.63
C GLU A 542 10.40 12.39 -2.64
N ASP A 543 11.02 13.13 -1.72
CA ASP A 543 12.46 13.11 -1.48
C ASP A 543 12.94 11.88 -0.69
N GLY A 544 12.03 10.97 -0.32
CA GLY A 544 12.33 9.77 0.45
C GLY A 544 12.33 9.95 1.97
N THR A 545 12.12 11.18 2.46
CA THR A 545 11.97 11.44 3.90
C THR A 545 10.73 10.73 4.45
N ILE A 546 10.88 9.99 5.55
CA ILE A 546 9.75 9.44 6.32
C ILE A 546 9.18 10.57 7.20
N PRO A 547 7.86 10.87 7.15
CA PRO A 547 7.28 11.90 8.01
C PRO A 547 7.36 11.53 9.49
N GLN A 548 7.82 12.46 10.33
CA GLN A 548 7.75 12.35 11.79
C GLN A 548 6.30 12.22 12.30
N PHE A 549 5.38 12.94 11.65
CA PHE A 549 3.94 12.84 11.90
C PHE A 549 3.29 12.39 10.61
N GLU A 550 2.86 11.13 10.53
CA GLU A 550 2.15 10.65 9.35
C GLU A 550 0.70 11.17 9.36
N ALA A 551 0.27 11.82 8.27
CA ALA A 551 -1.13 12.19 8.13
C ALA A 551 -1.99 10.93 7.94
N PRO A 552 -3.14 10.79 8.62
CA PRO A 552 -4.06 9.66 8.45
C PRO A 552 -4.45 9.43 6.99
N ALA A 553 -3.97 8.33 6.38
CA ALA A 553 -4.16 8.04 4.96
C ALA A 553 -5.63 8.03 4.52
N TRP A 554 -6.52 7.62 5.43
CA TRP A 554 -7.97 7.52 5.24
C TRP A 554 -8.72 8.86 5.31
N GLU A 555 -8.18 9.88 5.99
CA GLU A 555 -8.77 11.24 5.97
C GLU A 555 -8.45 12.01 4.67
N GLY A 556 -7.47 11.53 3.89
CA GLY A 556 -7.01 12.12 2.64
C GLY A 556 -7.52 11.38 1.41
N LEU A 557 -6.62 10.62 0.76
CA LEU A 557 -6.93 9.88 -0.47
C LEU A 557 -7.71 8.58 -0.20
N ASN A 558 -7.61 8.04 1.02
CA ASN A 558 -8.23 6.79 1.43
C ASN A 558 -7.90 5.58 0.51
N THR A 559 -6.61 5.48 0.17
CA THR A 559 -6.07 4.47 -0.76
C THR A 559 -4.92 3.68 -0.17
N PHE A 560 -4.78 2.41 -0.57
CA PHE A 560 -3.72 1.52 -0.08
C PHE A 560 -3.11 0.66 -1.22
N ARG A 561 -1.78 0.65 -1.36
CA ARG A 561 -1.02 0.06 -2.48
C ARG A 561 -1.40 0.64 -3.85
N THR A 562 -1.52 1.95 -3.91
CA THR A 562 -1.74 2.75 -5.12
C THR A 562 -0.89 4.01 -5.02
N ASN A 563 -0.68 4.71 -6.13
CA ASN A 563 0.00 6.00 -6.09
C ASN A 563 -0.99 7.16 -6.23
N ALA A 564 -0.61 8.34 -5.72
CA ALA A 564 -1.36 9.57 -5.93
C ALA A 564 -1.08 10.14 -7.31
N GLN A 565 -2.09 10.77 -7.89
CA GLN A 565 -1.91 11.75 -8.94
C GLN A 565 -1.33 13.02 -8.31
N ILE A 566 -0.29 13.61 -8.92
CA ILE A 566 0.16 14.96 -8.54
C ILE A 566 -0.91 15.99 -8.98
N GLU A 567 -1.65 15.71 -10.04
CA GLU A 567 -2.74 16.55 -10.56
C GLU A 567 -4.11 16.06 -10.08
N GLY A 568 -4.99 16.96 -9.63
CA GLY A 568 -6.42 16.64 -9.42
C GLY A 568 -6.80 15.82 -8.17
N GLY A 569 -5.87 15.13 -7.52
CA GLY A 569 -6.08 14.39 -6.25
C GLY A 569 -5.53 15.09 -5.00
N GLY A 570 -4.40 15.80 -5.13
CA GLY A 570 -3.73 16.57 -4.08
C GLY A 570 -2.30 16.09 -3.80
N LEU A 571 -1.26 16.96 -3.71
CA LEU A 571 -1.26 18.43 -3.68
C LEU A 571 -0.70 19.03 -4.98
N CYS A 572 -1.35 20.09 -5.48
CA CYS A 572 -0.88 20.87 -6.64
C CYS A 572 -1.08 22.37 -6.42
N MET A 573 -0.36 23.22 -7.16
CA MET A 573 -0.44 24.68 -6.99
C MET A 573 -1.75 25.26 -7.53
N PRO A 574 -2.57 25.96 -6.70
CA PRO A 574 -3.74 26.65 -7.22
C PRO A 574 -3.32 27.73 -8.23
N PRO A 575 -4.01 27.87 -9.38
CA PRO A 575 -3.59 28.78 -10.44
C PRO A 575 -3.56 30.23 -9.95
N PRO A 576 -2.59 31.05 -10.41
CA PRO A 576 -2.37 32.39 -9.90
C PRO A 576 -3.61 33.28 -10.06
N ALA A 577 -3.94 34.03 -9.00
CA ALA A 577 -5.12 34.89 -8.98
C ALA A 577 -5.03 35.99 -10.06
N ASN A 578 -6.04 35.99 -10.96
CA ASN A 578 -6.17 36.92 -12.11
C ASN A 578 -6.53 38.37 -11.71
#